data_AF-A0A1F6W154-F1
#
_entry.id   AF-A0A1F6W154-F1
#
_cell.length_a   1.000
_cell.length_b   1.000
_cell.length_c   1.000
_cell.angle_alpha   90.00
_cell.angle_beta   90.00
_cell.angle_gamma   90.00
#
_symmetry.space_group_name_H-M   'P 1'
#
loop_
_entity.id
_entity.type
_entity.pdbx_description
1 polymer ?
#
loop_
_entity_poly.entity_id
_entity_poly.type
_entity_poly.pdbx_seq_one_letter_code
_entity_poly.pdbx_strand_id
1 'polypeptide(L)'
;METKQKTWLWISLAMFVVPEALWNPILNFSYSFFENSTNPIILRPNFLITPDYRNLVIFVIFIQLMGLISSLIIISKSNLTFSYKILLILLILFLIAVTGFVFFITFSLRHGIGF
;
A
#
# COMPACT_ATOMS: atom_id res chain seq x y z
N MET A 1 -21.79 -12.12 20.69
CA MET A 1 -20.67 -12.21 19.72
C MET A 1 -19.68 -13.22 20.25
N GLU A 2 -19.44 -14.32 19.52
CA GLU A 2 -18.46 -15.33 19.91
C GLU A 2 -17.09 -14.67 20.11
N THR A 3 -16.41 -15.03 21.19
CA THR A 3 -15.08 -14.51 21.56
C THR A 3 -14.07 -14.60 20.42
N LYS A 4 -14.19 -15.64 19.57
CA LYS A 4 -13.36 -15.86 18.38
C LYS A 4 -13.57 -14.81 17.28
N GLN A 5 -14.80 -14.39 17.03
CA GLN A 5 -15.09 -13.33 16.04
C GLN A 5 -14.51 -11.98 16.48
N LYS A 6 -14.57 -11.68 17.78
CA LYS A 6 -14.01 -10.43 18.34
C LYS A 6 -12.49 -10.40 18.13
N THR A 7 -11.78 -11.50 18.40
CA THR A 7 -10.33 -11.57 18.20
C THR A 7 -9.93 -11.40 16.74
N TRP A 8 -10.65 -12.06 15.81
CA TRP A 8 -10.39 -11.91 14.38
C TRP A 8 -10.63 -10.49 13.87
N LEU A 9 -11.63 -9.79 14.41
CA LEU A 9 -11.91 -8.41 14.07
C LEU A 9 -10.81 -7.45 14.56
N TRP A 10 -10.23 -7.70 15.75
CA TRP A 10 -9.08 -6.93 16.21
C TRP A 10 -7.82 -7.19 15.39
N ILE A 11 -7.60 -8.44 14.97
CA ILE A 11 -6.46 -8.80 14.12
C ILE A 11 -6.58 -8.14 12.74
N SER A 12 -7.76 -8.20 12.11
CA SER A 12 -7.97 -7.56 10.82
C SER A 12 -7.81 -6.05 10.92
N LEU A 13 -8.37 -5.42 11.97
CA LEU A 13 -8.24 -3.98 12.18
C LEU A 13 -6.78 -3.57 12.43
N ALA A 14 -6.03 -4.35 13.21
CA ALA A 14 -4.60 -4.12 13.41
C ALA A 14 -3.79 -4.30 12.10
N MET A 15 -4.14 -5.27 11.25
CA MET A 15 -3.48 -5.49 9.96
C MET A 15 -3.62 -4.32 8.98
N PHE A 16 -4.62 -3.45 9.14
CA PHE A 16 -4.78 -2.24 8.31
C PHE A 16 -4.27 -0.98 9.02
N VAL A 17 -4.65 -0.78 10.29
CA VAL A 17 -4.32 0.43 11.05
C VAL A 17 -2.84 0.50 11.42
N VAL A 18 -2.21 -0.62 11.76
CA VAL A 18 -0.79 -0.62 12.18
C VAL A 18 0.14 -0.25 11.01
N PRO A 19 0.01 -0.86 9.81
CA PRO A 19 0.77 -0.39 8.66
C PRO A 19 0.50 1.08 8.36
N GLU A 20 -0.76 1.54 8.36
CA GLU A 20 -1.11 2.94 8.07
C GLU A 20 -0.46 3.93 9.07
N ALA A 21 -0.45 3.59 10.35
CA ALA A 21 0.20 4.39 11.38
C ALA A 21 1.74 4.36 11.29
N LEU A 22 2.32 3.21 10.88
CA LEU A 22 3.78 3.02 10.78
C LEU A 22 4.36 3.49 9.44
N TRP A 23 3.57 3.59 8.38
CA TRP A 23 4.05 4.12 7.09
C TRP A 23 4.53 5.56 7.22
N ASN A 24 3.87 6.38 8.05
CA ASN A 24 4.22 7.78 8.21
C ASN A 24 5.65 7.99 8.78
N PRO A 25 6.07 7.36 9.90
CA PRO A 25 7.44 7.47 10.39
C PRO A 25 8.49 6.81 9.47
N ILE A 26 8.15 5.69 8.82
CA ILE A 26 9.06 5.01 7.87
C ILE A 26 9.35 5.90 6.66
N LEU A 27 8.33 6.57 6.11
CA LEU A 27 8.46 7.48 4.98
C LEU A 27 9.17 8.78 5.36
N ASN A 28 8.96 9.31 6.57
CA ASN A 28 9.75 10.41 7.11
C ASN A 28 11.24 10.06 7.17
N PHE A 29 11.56 8.87 7.68
CA PHE A 29 12.94 8.41 7.80
C PHE A 29 13.60 8.25 6.42
N SER A 30 12.92 7.60 5.47
CA SER A 30 13.47 7.43 4.12
C SER A 30 13.62 8.77 3.39
N TYR A 31 12.66 9.69 3.53
CA TYR A 31 12.73 11.03 2.93
C TYR A 31 13.94 11.82 3.45
N SER A 32 14.16 11.82 4.77
CA SER A 32 15.32 12.48 5.37
C SER A 32 16.67 11.94 4.87
N PHE A 33 16.71 10.65 4.51
CA PHE A 33 17.90 10.00 3.97
C PHE A 33 18.18 10.39 2.51
N PHE A 34 17.13 10.62 1.72
CA PHE A 34 17.25 11.04 0.31
C PHE A 34 17.56 12.53 0.15
N GLU A 35 17.06 13.38 1.04
CA GLU A 35 17.22 14.84 0.93
C GLU A 35 18.54 15.36 1.55
N ASN A 36 19.30 14.50 2.27
CA ASN A 36 20.58 14.82 2.92
C ASN A 36 20.57 16.17 3.69
N SER A 37 19.41 16.50 4.28
CA SER A 37 19.16 17.74 4.99
C SER A 37 19.25 17.52 6.50
N THR A 38 20.04 18.34 7.19
CA THR A 38 20.19 18.35 8.66
C THR A 38 18.94 18.82 9.42
N ASN A 39 17.91 19.29 8.72
CA ASN A 39 16.65 19.73 9.31
C ASN A 39 15.53 18.73 8.96
N PRO A 40 15.11 17.86 9.91
CA PRO A 40 14.03 16.92 9.65
C PRO A 40 12.71 17.70 9.52
N ILE A 41 12.24 17.83 8.28
CA ILE A 41 10.88 18.33 8.01
C ILE A 41 9.93 17.23 8.48
N ILE A 42 9.26 17.46 9.61
CA ILE A 42 8.24 16.54 10.14
C ILE A 42 7.09 16.55 9.14
N LEU A 43 6.92 15.48 8.35
CA LEU A 43 5.80 15.30 7.42
C LEU A 43 4.51 15.16 8.24
N ARG A 44 3.88 16.28 8.57
CA ARG A 44 2.48 16.33 9.02
C ARG A 44 1.86 17.55 8.33
N PRO A 45 0.98 17.36 7.34
CA PRO A 45 -0.19 16.48 7.41
C PRO A 45 -0.30 15.48 6.24
N ASN A 46 -0.94 14.32 6.51
CA ASN A 46 -1.30 13.24 5.56
C ASN A 46 -0.61 13.32 4.21
N PHE A 47 0.45 12.53 4.03
CA PHE A 47 1.18 12.32 2.78
C PHE A 47 0.30 12.09 1.54
N LEU A 48 -0.93 11.61 1.74
CA LEU A 48 -1.95 11.44 0.69
C LEU A 48 -2.60 12.75 0.21
N ILE A 49 -2.45 13.86 0.94
CA ILE A 49 -3.20 15.11 0.76
C ILE A 49 -2.27 16.30 0.45
N THR A 50 -1.00 16.25 0.86
CA THR A 50 -0.03 17.31 0.56
C THR A 50 0.48 17.22 -0.89
N PRO A 51 0.34 18.27 -1.72
CA PRO A 51 0.72 18.24 -3.14
C PRO A 51 2.22 17.94 -3.37
N ASP A 52 3.08 18.34 -2.42
CA ASP A 52 4.54 18.26 -2.57
C ASP A 52 5.07 16.81 -2.61
N TYR A 53 4.37 15.86 -2.00
CA TYR A 53 4.84 14.47 -1.89
C TYR A 53 4.20 13.49 -2.88
N ARG A 54 3.41 14.00 -3.83
CA ARG A 54 2.66 13.18 -4.80
C ARG A 54 3.56 12.28 -5.66
N ASN A 55 4.78 12.72 -6.01
CA ASN A 55 5.73 11.88 -6.77
C ASN A 55 6.19 10.66 -5.95
N LEU A 56 6.36 10.83 -4.64
CA LEU A 56 6.75 9.75 -3.73
C LEU A 56 5.57 8.77 -3.56
N VAL A 57 4.33 9.27 -3.49
CA VAL A 57 3.11 8.44 -3.46
C VAL A 57 3.04 7.55 -4.70
N ILE A 58 3.22 8.13 -5.89
CA ILE A 58 3.20 7.42 -7.18
C ILE A 58 4.30 6.35 -7.21
N PHE A 59 5.50 6.67 -6.72
CA PHE A 59 6.62 5.73 -6.65
C PHE A 59 6.33 4.54 -5.72
N VAL A 60 5.76 4.81 -4.53
CA VAL A 60 5.39 3.75 -3.58
C VAL A 60 4.30 2.85 -4.16
N ILE A 61 3.27 3.42 -4.78
CA ILE A 61 2.20 2.63 -5.43
C ILE A 61 2.78 1.80 -6.59
N PHE A 62 3.74 2.34 -7.35
CA PHE A 62 4.41 1.62 -8.41
C PHE A 62 5.21 0.41 -7.89
N ILE A 63 5.99 0.60 -6.81
CA ILE A 63 6.67 -0.52 -6.14
C ILE A 63 5.66 -1.55 -5.64
N GLN A 64 4.54 -1.10 -5.08
CA GLN A 64 3.48 -1.98 -4.59
C GLN A 64 2.88 -2.83 -5.72
N LEU A 65 2.64 -2.25 -6.90
CA LEU A 65 2.19 -2.98 -8.09
C LEU A 65 3.22 -4.03 -8.54
N MET A 66 4.51 -3.68 -8.56
CA MET A 66 5.58 -4.64 -8.88
C MET A 66 5.64 -5.78 -7.86
N GLY A 67 5.48 -5.47 -6.57
CA GLY A 67 5.38 -6.46 -5.50
C GLY A 67 4.22 -7.43 -5.72
N LEU A 68 3.02 -6.92 -6.05
CA LEU A 68 1.85 -7.76 -6.32
C LEU A 68 2.05 -8.66 -7.55
N ILE A 69 2.64 -8.15 -8.64
CA ILE A 69 2.95 -8.97 -9.83
C ILE A 69 3.95 -10.07 -9.47
N SER A 70 5.01 -9.75 -8.72
CA SER A 70 6.00 -10.74 -8.29
C SER A 70 5.38 -11.82 -7.39
N SER A 71 4.42 -11.45 -6.54
CA SER A 71 3.72 -12.38 -5.66
C SER A 71 2.89 -13.41 -6.43
N LEU A 72 2.30 -13.03 -7.57
CA LEU A 72 1.59 -13.98 -8.46
C LEU A 72 2.53 -15.06 -9.00
N ILE A 73 3.75 -14.68 -9.39
CA ILE A 73 4.76 -15.62 -9.92
C ILE A 73 5.16 -16.61 -8.83
N ILE A 74 5.38 -16.13 -7.60
CA ILE A 74 5.77 -16.96 -6.45
C ILE A 74 4.64 -17.93 -6.10
N ILE A 75 3.40 -17.46 -6.02
CA ILE A 75 2.25 -18.31 -5.68
C ILE A 75 1.97 -19.33 -6.78
N SER A 76 2.16 -18.96 -8.05
CA SER A 76 2.06 -19.90 -9.17
C SER A 76 3.05 -21.07 -9.03
N LYS A 77 4.26 -20.80 -8.53
CA LYS A 77 5.29 -21.82 -8.28
C LYS A 77 5.19 -22.53 -6.92
N SER A 78 4.29 -22.10 -6.04
CA SER A 78 4.14 -22.68 -4.70
C SER A 78 3.39 -24.03 -4.74
N ASN A 79 3.76 -24.92 -3.82
CA ASN A 79 3.13 -26.24 -3.61
C ASN A 79 1.90 -26.17 -2.68
N LEU A 80 1.17 -25.05 -2.70
CA LEU A 80 -0.05 -24.90 -1.91
C LEU A 80 -1.17 -25.78 -2.47
N THR A 81 -2.05 -26.24 -1.58
CA THR A 81 -3.31 -26.91 -1.93
C THR A 81 -4.14 -26.05 -2.90
N PHE A 82 -4.73 -26.69 -3.91
CA PHE A 82 -5.40 -26.03 -5.04
C PHE A 82 -6.43 -24.96 -4.63
N SER A 83 -7.29 -25.26 -3.65
CA SER A 83 -8.33 -24.33 -3.18
C SER A 83 -7.75 -23.04 -2.57
N TYR A 84 -6.70 -23.17 -1.75
CA TYR A 84 -6.04 -22.01 -1.13
C TYR A 84 -5.24 -21.20 -2.15
N LYS A 85 -4.65 -21.86 -3.13
CA LYS A 85 -3.93 -21.21 -4.24
C LYS A 85 -4.87 -20.34 -5.07
N ILE A 86 -6.06 -20.83 -5.41
CA ILE A 86 -7.08 -20.05 -6.13
C ILE A 86 -7.54 -18.85 -5.33
N LEU A 87 -7.83 -19.03 -4.03
CA LEU A 87 -8.28 -17.95 -3.16
C LEU A 87 -7.23 -16.84 -3.07
N LEU A 88 -5.94 -17.21 -2.91
CA LEU A 88 -4.83 -16.25 -2.89
C LEU A 88 -4.67 -15.51 -4.22
N ILE A 89 -4.81 -16.20 -5.36
CA ILE A 89 -4.74 -15.55 -6.68
C ILE A 89 -5.88 -14.54 -6.85
N LEU A 90 -7.11 -14.90 -6.48
CA LEU A 90 -8.25 -14.00 -6.51
C LEU A 90 -8.04 -12.77 -5.62
N LEU A 91 -7.51 -12.97 -4.40
CA LEU A 91 -7.20 -11.89 -3.49
C LEU A 91 -6.14 -10.93 -4.07
N ILE A 92 -5.09 -11.46 -4.69
CA ILE A 92 -4.04 -10.64 -5.30
C ILE A 92 -4.55 -9.89 -6.52
N LEU A 93 -5.37 -10.51 -7.36
CA LEU A 93 -6.03 -9.83 -8.47
C LEU A 93 -6.92 -8.68 -7.99
N PHE A 94 -7.66 -8.88 -6.90
CA PHE A 94 -8.44 -7.81 -6.27
C PHE A 94 -7.52 -6.67 -5.78
N LEU A 95 -6.41 -6.99 -5.12
CA LEU A 95 -5.45 -5.97 -4.67
C LEU A 95 -4.79 -5.23 -5.83
N ILE A 96 -4.49 -5.90 -6.95
CA ILE A 96 -3.99 -5.27 -8.17
C ILE A 96 -5.04 -4.30 -8.75
N ALA A 97 -6.31 -4.69 -8.77
CA ALA A 97 -7.39 -3.82 -9.24
C ALA A 97 -7.52 -2.55 -8.38
N VAL A 98 -7.51 -2.70 -7.05
CA VAL A 98 -7.58 -1.57 -6.11
C VAL A 98 -6.35 -0.65 -6.24
N THR A 99 -5.14 -1.22 -6.23
CA THR A 99 -3.90 -0.42 -6.35
C THR A 99 -3.77 0.26 -7.71
N GLY A 100 -4.16 -0.42 -8.79
CA GLY A 100 -4.23 0.16 -10.12
C GLY A 100 -5.23 1.32 -10.22
N PHE A 101 -6.39 1.18 -9.58
CA PHE A 101 -7.38 2.26 -9.50
C PHE A 101 -6.86 3.48 -8.72
N VAL A 102 -6.22 3.27 -7.58
CA VAL A 102 -5.58 4.36 -6.80
C VAL A 102 -4.46 5.02 -7.59
N PHE A 103 -3.65 4.24 -8.31
CA PHE A 103 -2.62 4.76 -9.21
C PHE A 103 -3.22 5.65 -10.31
N PHE A 104 -4.29 5.18 -10.94
CA PHE A 104 -5.00 5.91 -11.99
C PHE A 104 -5.55 7.25 -11.49
N ILE A 105 -6.22 7.27 -10.33
CA ILE A 105 -6.73 8.52 -9.72
C ILE A 105 -5.57 9.49 -9.45
N THR A 106 -4.50 8.99 -8.83
CA THR A 106 -3.35 9.83 -8.44
C THR A 106 -2.65 10.43 -9.67
N PHE A 107 -2.56 9.66 -10.76
CA PHE A 107 -1.99 10.08 -12.03
C PHE A 107 -2.90 11.02 -12.84
N SER A 108 -4.21 10.76 -12.86
CA SER A 108 -5.20 11.60 -13.55
C SER A 108 -5.25 13.00 -12.92
N LEU A 109 -5.33 13.05 -11.58
CA LEU A 109 -5.29 14.28 -10.81
C LEU A 109 -3.97 15.06 -10.97
N ARG A 110 -2.87 14.42 -11.40
CA ARG A 110 -1.59 15.10 -11.71
C ARG A 110 -1.65 15.89 -13.02
N HIS A 111 -2.38 15.40 -14.01
CA HIS A 111 -2.44 16.01 -15.34
C HIS A 111 -3.64 16.95 -15.51
N GLY A 112 -4.36 17.28 -14.43
CA GLY A 112 -5.49 18.19 -14.48
C GLY A 112 -6.67 17.69 -15.30
N ILE A 113 -6.73 16.38 -15.58
CA ILE A 113 -7.85 15.75 -16.27
C ILE A 113 -8.94 15.53 -15.22
N GLY A 114 -9.59 16.63 -14.83
CA GLY A 114 -10.80 16.60 -14.01
C GLY A 114 -11.95 16.05 -14.85
N PHE A 115 -12.75 15.17 -14.25
CA PHE A 115 -14.15 15.00 -14.66
C PHE A 115 -14.96 16.19 -14.15
#